data_AF-A0A5N8H881-F1
#
_entry.id   AF-A0A5N8H881-F1
#
_cell.length_a   1.000
_cell.length_b   1.000
_cell.length_c   1.000
_cell.angle_alpha   90.00
_cell.angle_beta   90.00
_cell.angle_gamma   90.00
#
_symmetry.space_group_name_H-M   'P 1'
#
loop_
_entity.id
_entity.type
_entity.pdbx_description
1 polymer ?
#
loop_
_entity_poly.entity_id
_entity_poly.type
_entity_poly.pdbx_seq_one_letter_code
_entity_poly.pdbx_strand_id
1 'polypeptide(L)'
;MGNGWHEWPLVIFTVLGQCVVGALIVSGIGWFAAKNDADRQRIVRGMFFLWLLMGIGFIASVMHLGSPLRAFNSLNRIGASGLSNEIAAGSIFFAVGGLWWLVAVIGKMPQALGKLWLLVSMALGVIFVWMMTCVYQIDTVPTWHNGYTTLAFFLTVLLSGPILAAAILRAARVTFNTTPFAIISVLALIACAGVIVLQGLSLASIHSSV
;
A
#
# COMPACT_ATOMS: atom_id res chain seq x y z
N MET A 1 5.25 -13.40 -27.48
CA MET A 1 4.99 -12.64 -26.23
C MET A 1 5.63 -13.43 -25.10
N GLY A 2 6.57 -12.86 -24.35
CA GLY A 2 7.13 -13.54 -23.17
C GLY A 2 6.00 -13.84 -22.18
N ASN A 3 6.11 -14.92 -21.40
CA ASN A 3 5.07 -15.43 -20.49
C ASN A 3 4.70 -14.47 -19.31
N GLY A 4 4.88 -13.15 -19.44
CA GLY A 4 4.56 -12.14 -18.43
C GLY A 4 5.48 -12.12 -17.22
N TRP A 5 6.42 -13.07 -17.09
CA TRP A 5 7.34 -13.20 -15.94
C TRP A 5 8.14 -11.94 -15.61
N HIS A 6 8.41 -11.09 -16.61
CA HIS A 6 9.09 -9.82 -16.39
C HIS A 6 8.27 -8.85 -15.54
N GLU A 7 6.94 -8.86 -15.60
CA GLU A 7 6.07 -7.91 -14.89
C GLU A 7 5.83 -8.29 -13.41
N TRP A 8 6.10 -9.54 -13.04
CA TRP A 8 5.83 -10.06 -11.69
C TRP A 8 6.46 -9.26 -10.54
N PRO A 9 7.72 -8.79 -10.63
CA PRO A 9 8.30 -8.02 -9.54
C PRO A 9 7.55 -6.70 -9.30
N LEU A 10 7.05 -6.05 -10.36
CA LEU A 10 6.27 -4.83 -10.24
C LEU A 10 4.90 -5.13 -9.59
N VAL A 11 4.23 -6.21 -10.03
CA VAL A 11 2.96 -6.65 -9.43
C VAL A 11 3.14 -6.96 -7.93
N ILE A 12 4.23 -7.66 -7.56
CA ILE A 12 4.55 -7.96 -6.16
C ILE A 12 4.75 -6.66 -5.36
N PHE A 13 5.55 -5.72 -5.88
CA PHE A 13 5.75 -4.43 -5.22
C PHE A 13 4.43 -3.68 -5.01
N THR A 14 3.60 -3.56 -6.05
CA THR A 14 2.33 -2.83 -5.99
C THR A 14 1.37 -3.45 -4.99
N VAL A 15 1.14 -4.76 -5.08
CA VAL A 15 0.19 -5.46 -4.19
C VAL A 15 0.69 -5.46 -2.75
N LEU A 16 1.97 -5.73 -2.50
CA LEU A 16 2.54 -5.67 -1.15
C LEU A 16 2.45 -4.25 -0.57
N GLY A 17 2.76 -3.22 -1.35
CA GLY A 17 2.61 -1.83 -0.92
C GLY A 17 1.18 -1.49 -0.51
N GLN A 18 0.18 -1.86 -1.33
CA GLN A 18 -1.24 -1.67 -1.02
C GLN A 18 -1.66 -2.41 0.26
N CYS A 19 -1.24 -3.68 0.43
CA CYS A 19 -1.48 -4.47 1.63
C CYS A 19 -0.90 -3.79 2.88
N VAL A 20 0.36 -3.34 2.80
CA VAL A 20 1.06 -2.68 3.90
C VAL A 20 0.36 -1.38 4.30
N VAL A 21 -0.01 -0.54 3.34
CA VAL A 21 -0.71 0.73 3.60
C VAL A 21 -2.04 0.47 4.29
N GLY A 22 -2.86 -0.44 3.77
CA GLY A 22 -4.15 -0.77 4.37
C GLY A 22 -4.02 -1.35 5.77
N ALA A 23 -3.05 -2.25 5.97
CA ALA A 23 -2.81 -2.86 7.26
C ALA A 23 -2.21 -1.87 8.28
N LEU A 24 -1.39 -0.91 7.86
CA LEU A 24 -0.90 0.18 8.71
C LEU A 24 -2.06 1.04 9.19
N ILE A 25 -2.98 1.42 8.30
CA ILE A 25 -4.17 2.22 8.65
C ILE A 25 -5.01 1.48 9.68
N VAL A 26 -5.37 0.22 9.43
CA VAL A 26 -6.22 -0.57 10.34
C VAL A 26 -5.50 -0.83 11.68
N SER A 27 -4.23 -1.21 11.65
CA SER A 27 -3.45 -1.43 12.88
C SER A 27 -3.23 -0.13 13.65
N GLY A 28 -3.08 1.00 12.96
CA GLY A 28 -2.96 2.32 13.57
C GLY A 28 -4.25 2.75 14.26
N ILE A 29 -5.40 2.55 13.63
CA ILE A 29 -6.71 2.74 14.27
C ILE A 29 -6.84 1.83 15.51
N GLY A 30 -6.43 0.56 15.41
CA GLY A 30 -6.37 -0.35 16.55
C GLY A 30 -5.47 0.14 17.67
N TRP A 31 -4.33 0.74 17.34
CA TRP A 31 -3.40 1.33 18.31
C TRP A 31 -4.00 2.55 19.04
N PHE A 32 -4.75 3.41 18.32
CA PHE A 32 -5.50 4.51 18.92
C PHE A 32 -6.63 4.03 19.83
N ALA A 33 -7.32 2.95 19.43
CA ALA A 33 -8.42 2.36 20.19
C ALA A 33 -7.97 1.51 21.39
N ALA A 34 -6.71 1.08 21.43
CA ALA A 34 -6.17 0.26 22.50
C ALA A 34 -6.23 0.99 23.86
N LYS A 35 -6.77 0.30 24.87
CA LYS A 35 -7.06 0.85 26.20
C LYS A 35 -5.86 0.79 27.16
N ASN A 36 -4.88 -0.05 26.87
CA ASN A 36 -3.70 -0.25 27.70
C ASN A 36 -2.42 -0.23 26.84
N ASP A 37 -1.29 0.07 27.48
CA ASP A 37 -0.01 0.19 26.77
C ASP A 37 0.57 -1.17 26.37
N ALA A 38 0.19 -2.25 27.04
CA ALA A 38 0.63 -3.60 26.68
C ALA A 38 0.11 -4.02 25.29
N ASP A 39 -1.15 -3.76 25.00
CA ASP A 39 -1.76 -4.03 23.70
C ASP A 39 -1.20 -3.09 22.64
N ARG A 40 -1.03 -1.80 22.94
CA ARG A 40 -0.32 -0.87 22.03
C ARG A 40 1.06 -1.39 21.65
N GLN A 41 1.84 -1.88 22.61
CA GLN A 41 3.17 -2.41 22.34
C GLN A 41 3.12 -3.71 21.53
N ARG A 42 2.13 -4.59 21.78
CA ARG A 42 1.92 -5.79 20.98
C ARG A 42 1.59 -5.46 19.51
N ILE A 43 0.72 -4.47 19.29
CA ILE A 43 0.38 -3.98 17.95
C ILE A 43 1.63 -3.45 17.25
N VAL A 44 2.38 -2.55 17.90
CA VAL A 44 3.61 -1.96 17.37
C VAL A 44 4.64 -3.04 17.02
N ARG A 45 4.83 -4.05 17.88
CA ARG A 45 5.72 -5.18 17.59
C ARG A 45 5.22 -5.99 16.39
N GLY A 46 3.91 -6.22 16.28
CA GLY A 46 3.30 -6.90 15.14
C GLY A 46 3.51 -6.18 13.81
N MET A 47 3.57 -4.84 13.82
CA MET A 47 3.85 -4.03 12.62
C MET A 47 5.24 -4.29 12.01
N PHE A 48 6.14 -5.03 12.68
CA PHE A 48 7.38 -5.54 12.09
C PHE A 48 7.13 -6.21 10.72
N PHE A 49 6.08 -7.03 10.63
CA PHE A 49 5.76 -7.74 9.40
C PHE A 49 5.33 -6.79 8.27
N LEU A 50 4.73 -5.64 8.59
CA LEU A 50 4.38 -4.64 7.58
C LEU A 50 5.63 -4.06 6.92
N TRP A 51 6.61 -3.65 7.73
CA TRP A 51 7.86 -3.09 7.22
C TRP A 51 8.72 -4.13 6.53
N LEU A 52 8.70 -5.38 7.00
CA LEU A 52 9.33 -6.49 6.31
C LEU A 52 8.74 -6.70 4.91
N LEU A 53 7.40 -6.78 4.80
CA LEU A 53 6.72 -6.93 3.51
C LEU A 53 6.98 -5.74 2.59
N MET A 54 7.00 -4.52 3.12
CA MET A 54 7.34 -3.33 2.34
C MET A 54 8.77 -3.38 1.82
N GLY A 55 9.73 -3.80 2.67
CA GLY A 55 11.12 -4.00 2.27
C GLY A 55 11.27 -5.05 1.16
N ILE A 56 10.55 -6.16 1.25
CA ILE A 56 10.50 -7.18 0.18
C ILE A 56 9.93 -6.57 -1.12
N GLY A 57 8.87 -5.77 -1.02
CA GLY A 57 8.32 -5.03 -2.16
C GLY A 57 9.36 -4.14 -2.84
N PHE A 58 10.12 -3.36 -2.07
CA PHE A 58 11.20 -2.52 -2.64
C PHE A 58 12.30 -3.34 -3.30
N ILE A 59 12.70 -4.46 -2.70
CA ILE A 59 13.69 -5.34 -3.31
C ILE A 59 13.17 -5.87 -4.65
N ALA A 60 11.91 -6.31 -4.71
CA ALA A 60 11.29 -6.74 -5.96
C ALA A 60 11.28 -5.62 -7.02
N SER A 61 10.93 -4.39 -6.63
CA SER A 61 10.97 -3.21 -7.51
C SER A 61 12.37 -2.98 -8.08
N VAL A 62 13.41 -3.02 -7.24
CA VAL A 62 14.81 -2.80 -7.66
C VAL A 62 15.34 -3.93 -8.52
N MET A 63 14.97 -5.19 -8.24
CA MET A 63 15.42 -6.35 -9.03
C MET A 63 14.88 -6.36 -10.46
N HIS A 64 13.80 -5.64 -10.72
CA HIS A 64 13.28 -5.46 -12.08
C HIS A 64 14.01 -4.37 -12.87
N LEU A 65 14.71 -3.46 -12.19
CA LEU A 65 15.53 -2.44 -12.85
C LEU A 65 16.81 -3.09 -13.40
N GLY A 66 17.02 -3.00 -14.72
CA GLY A 66 18.24 -3.51 -15.36
C GLY A 66 19.55 -2.87 -14.86
N SER A 67 19.48 -1.71 -14.18
CA SER A 67 20.63 -1.11 -13.50
C SER A 67 20.22 -0.42 -12.19
N PRO A 68 20.33 -1.10 -11.03
CA PRO A 68 19.92 -0.57 -9.73
C PRO A 68 20.53 0.79 -9.38
N LEU A 69 21.81 1.01 -9.72
CA LEU A 69 22.51 2.26 -9.42
C LEU A 69 21.94 3.46 -10.19
N ARG A 70 21.29 3.25 -11.34
CA ARG A 70 20.64 4.34 -12.09
C ARG A 70 19.23 4.61 -11.59
N ALA A 71 18.68 3.80 -10.68
CA ALA A 71 17.36 4.05 -10.11
C ALA A 71 17.30 5.42 -9.43
N PHE A 72 18.41 5.91 -8.85
CA PHE A 72 18.49 7.26 -8.28
C PHE A 72 18.25 8.37 -9.31
N ASN A 73 18.54 8.15 -10.59
CA ASN A 73 18.28 9.14 -11.63
C ASN A 73 16.77 9.36 -11.85
N SER A 74 15.91 8.41 -11.47
CA SER A 74 14.46 8.61 -11.54
C SER A 74 14.02 9.76 -10.64
N LEU A 75 14.70 9.99 -9.51
CA LEU A 75 14.37 11.07 -8.58
C LEU A 75 14.59 12.48 -9.19
N ASN A 76 15.36 12.60 -10.29
CA ASN A 76 15.57 13.88 -10.96
C ASN A 76 14.29 14.41 -11.65
N ARG A 77 13.24 13.59 -11.80
CA ARG A 77 11.97 13.98 -12.46
C ARG A 77 10.76 13.94 -11.52
N ILE A 78 10.98 14.09 -10.21
CA ILE A 78 9.89 14.31 -9.24
C ILE A 78 9.06 15.53 -9.68
N GLY A 79 7.73 15.38 -9.64
CA GLY A 79 6.76 16.34 -10.13
C GLY A 79 6.39 16.18 -11.61
N ALA A 80 7.28 15.62 -12.44
CA ALA A 80 7.09 15.52 -13.89
C ALA A 80 6.82 14.10 -14.41
N SER A 81 7.07 13.07 -13.60
CA SER A 81 6.92 11.66 -14.00
C SER A 81 6.20 10.87 -12.92
N GLY A 82 5.14 10.15 -13.30
CA GLY A 82 4.40 9.27 -12.40
C GLY A 82 5.31 8.27 -11.69
N LEU A 83 6.19 7.58 -12.44
CA LEU A 83 7.15 6.62 -11.89
C LEU A 83 8.08 7.26 -10.84
N SER A 84 8.55 8.48 -11.12
CA SER A 84 9.46 9.19 -10.21
C SER A 84 8.75 9.60 -8.92
N ASN A 85 7.49 10.04 -9.04
CA ASN A 85 6.63 10.38 -7.91
C ASN A 85 6.29 9.15 -7.06
N GLU A 86 6.04 8.00 -7.69
CA GLU A 86 5.80 6.73 -7.00
C GLU A 86 7.00 6.31 -6.15
N ILE A 87 8.20 6.30 -6.75
CA ILE A 87 9.44 5.93 -6.05
C ILE A 87 9.69 6.88 -4.86
N ALA A 88 9.52 8.20 -5.07
CA ALA A 88 9.70 9.19 -4.03
C ALA A 88 8.67 9.02 -2.90
N ALA A 89 7.38 8.91 -3.23
CA ALA A 89 6.31 8.76 -2.24
C ALA A 89 6.44 7.46 -1.45
N GLY A 90 6.76 6.35 -2.12
CA GLY A 90 7.02 5.07 -1.46
C GLY A 90 8.22 5.14 -0.51
N SER A 91 9.32 5.74 -0.96
CA SER A 91 10.54 5.87 -0.14
C SER A 91 10.27 6.74 1.10
N ILE A 92 9.55 7.85 0.95
CA ILE A 92 9.14 8.71 2.06
C ILE A 92 8.20 7.97 3.02
N PHE A 93 7.19 7.27 2.51
CA PHE A 93 6.28 6.47 3.32
C PHE A 93 7.04 5.43 4.15
N PHE A 94 7.95 4.69 3.54
CA PHE A 94 8.73 3.65 4.21
C PHE A 94 9.69 4.23 5.24
N ALA A 95 10.39 5.31 4.91
CA ALA A 95 11.30 5.97 5.84
C ALA A 95 10.54 6.55 7.05
N VAL A 96 9.50 7.34 6.80
CA VAL A 96 8.73 8.02 7.85
C VAL A 96 8.01 7.01 8.74
N GLY A 97 7.32 6.03 8.16
CA GLY A 97 6.58 5.03 8.90
C GLY A 97 7.48 3.97 9.56
N GLY A 98 8.54 3.53 8.89
CA GLY A 98 9.51 2.58 9.43
C GLY A 98 10.31 3.17 10.60
N LEU A 99 10.72 4.44 10.51
CA LEU A 99 11.38 5.12 11.62
C LEU A 99 10.44 5.34 12.81
N TRP A 100 9.18 5.70 12.55
CA TRP A 100 8.16 5.76 13.60
C TRP A 100 8.06 4.44 14.34
N TRP A 101 7.95 3.33 13.60
CA TRP A 101 7.86 2.00 14.17
C TRP A 101 9.10 1.61 14.97
N LEU A 102 10.29 1.91 14.46
CA LEU A 102 11.55 1.60 15.14
C LEU A 102 11.63 2.30 16.51
N VAL A 103 11.34 3.60 16.55
CA VAL A 103 11.35 4.39 17.80
C VAL A 103 10.25 3.90 18.75
N ALA A 104 9.08 3.53 18.24
CA ALA A 104 7.98 2.98 19.03
C ALA A 104 8.30 1.60 19.62
N VAL A 105 8.94 0.70 18.86
CA VAL A 105 9.36 -0.64 19.34
C VAL A 105 10.37 -0.53 20.48
N ILE A 106 11.31 0.41 20.40
CA ILE A 106 12.35 0.63 21.43
C ILE A 106 11.74 1.29 22.69
N GLY A 107 10.48 1.74 22.65
CA GLY A 107 9.79 2.34 23.79
C GLY A 107 10.24 3.77 24.09
N LYS A 108 10.92 4.44 23.15
CA LYS A 108 11.41 5.82 23.29
C LYS A 108 10.47 6.87 22.67
N MET A 109 9.31 6.45 22.17
CA MET A 109 8.39 7.34 21.47
C MET A 109 7.59 8.22 22.46
N PRO A 110 7.71 9.56 22.40
CA PRO A 110 6.85 10.46 23.17
C PRO A 110 5.39 10.30 22.72
N GLN A 111 4.44 10.26 23.66
CA GLN A 111 3.06 9.88 23.36
C GLN A 111 2.36 10.81 22.35
N ALA A 112 2.51 12.13 22.48
CA ALA A 112 1.89 13.10 21.57
C ALA A 112 2.52 13.06 20.17
N LEU A 113 3.86 13.01 20.11
CA LEU A 113 4.60 12.91 18.86
C LEU A 113 4.29 11.60 18.12
N GLY A 114 4.24 10.48 18.84
CA GLY A 114 3.92 9.17 18.28
C GLY A 114 2.53 9.13 17.64
N LYS A 115 1.53 9.77 18.24
CA LYS A 115 0.18 9.88 17.67
C LYS A 115 0.19 10.64 16.35
N LEU A 116 0.77 11.85 16.33
CA LEU A 116 0.81 12.69 15.14
C LEU A 116 1.61 12.03 14.01
N TRP A 117 2.77 11.48 14.33
CA TRP A 117 3.65 10.83 13.36
C TRP A 117 3.00 9.57 12.77
N LEU A 118 2.26 8.78 13.55
CA LEU A 118 1.49 7.65 13.01
C LEU A 118 0.42 8.12 12.02
N LEU A 119 -0.33 9.19 12.33
CA LEU A 119 -1.31 9.77 11.41
C LEU A 119 -0.66 10.26 10.11
N VAL A 120 0.48 10.95 10.22
CA VAL A 120 1.27 11.37 9.05
C VAL A 120 1.70 10.16 8.22
N SER A 121 2.15 9.08 8.86
CA SER A 121 2.57 7.85 8.16
C SER A 121 1.40 7.19 7.43
N MET A 122 0.20 7.17 8.03
CA MET A 122 -1.02 6.69 7.39
C MET A 122 -1.40 7.54 6.16
N ALA A 123 -1.34 8.86 6.29
CA ALA A 123 -1.61 9.79 5.18
C ALA A 123 -0.60 9.62 4.03
N LEU A 124 0.70 9.48 4.36
CA LEU A 124 1.73 9.19 3.37
C LEU A 124 1.50 7.86 2.66
N GLY A 125 0.96 6.86 3.35
CA GLY A 125 0.57 5.58 2.71
C GLY A 125 -0.54 5.77 1.67
N VAL A 126 -1.54 6.60 1.96
CA VAL A 126 -2.61 6.93 1.00
C VAL A 126 -2.03 7.69 -0.21
N ILE A 127 -1.15 8.67 0.03
CA ILE A 127 -0.46 9.41 -1.04
C ILE A 127 0.39 8.46 -1.89
N PHE A 128 1.08 7.49 -1.26
CA PHE A 128 1.87 6.51 -1.97
C PHE A 128 1.01 5.65 -2.91
N VAL A 129 -0.12 5.12 -2.44
CA VAL A 129 -1.05 4.36 -3.29
C VAL A 129 -1.58 5.24 -4.43
N TRP A 130 -1.91 6.50 -4.16
CA TRP A 130 -2.28 7.46 -5.21
C TRP A 130 -1.18 7.64 -6.25
N MET A 131 0.08 7.82 -5.84
CA MET A 131 1.19 7.96 -6.78
C MET A 131 1.42 6.68 -7.60
N MET A 132 1.15 5.49 -7.04
CA MET A 132 1.13 4.27 -7.85
C MET A 132 0.07 4.33 -8.95
N THR A 133 -1.14 4.84 -8.67
CA THR A 133 -2.19 4.93 -9.70
C THR A 133 -1.77 5.88 -10.83
N CYS A 134 -1.09 6.97 -10.51
CA CYS A 134 -0.57 7.93 -11.49
C CYS A 134 0.41 7.30 -12.50
N VAL A 135 1.07 6.19 -12.17
CA VAL A 135 1.92 5.46 -13.14
C VAL A 135 1.10 4.86 -14.27
N TYR A 136 -0.17 4.50 -14.02
CA TYR A 136 -1.06 3.86 -14.98
C TYR A 136 -2.00 4.86 -15.69
N GLN A 137 -2.05 6.11 -15.24
CA GLN A 137 -2.84 7.17 -15.88
C GLN A 137 -2.09 7.78 -17.07
N ILE A 138 -1.87 6.97 -18.11
CA ILE A 138 -1.12 7.36 -19.31
C ILE A 138 -2.09 7.54 -20.49
N ASP A 139 -2.19 8.74 -21.04
CA ASP A 139 -3.15 9.10 -22.11
C ASP A 139 -3.08 8.16 -23.33
N THR A 140 -1.89 7.64 -23.65
CA THR A 140 -1.66 6.74 -24.80
C THR A 140 -2.08 5.30 -24.56
N VAL A 141 -2.50 4.92 -23.35
CA VAL A 141 -2.97 3.57 -23.01
C VAL A 141 -4.38 3.62 -22.42
N PRO A 142 -5.43 3.73 -23.27
CA PRO A 142 -6.82 3.95 -22.83
C PRO A 142 -7.38 2.87 -21.90
N THR A 143 -6.87 1.63 -22.03
CA THR A 143 -7.28 0.50 -21.19
C THR A 143 -6.94 0.70 -19.71
N TRP A 144 -5.88 1.49 -19.42
CA TRP A 144 -5.45 1.83 -18.07
C TRP A 144 -5.87 3.25 -17.67
N HIS A 145 -5.92 4.19 -18.63
CA HIS A 145 -6.24 5.59 -18.39
C HIS A 145 -7.74 5.83 -18.17
N ASN A 146 -8.21 5.46 -16.98
CA ASN A 146 -9.58 5.65 -16.54
C ASN A 146 -9.69 5.56 -15.01
N GLY A 147 -10.86 5.91 -14.48
CA GLY A 147 -11.14 5.87 -13.05
C GLY A 147 -11.15 4.45 -12.44
N TYR A 148 -11.39 3.41 -13.23
CA TYR A 148 -11.43 2.03 -12.73
C TYR A 148 -10.07 1.56 -12.22
N THR A 149 -8.99 1.95 -12.88
CA THR A 149 -7.62 1.66 -12.42
C THR A 149 -7.36 2.24 -11.03
N THR A 150 -7.68 3.52 -10.82
CA THR A 150 -7.52 4.15 -9.50
C THR A 150 -8.38 3.47 -8.45
N LEU A 151 -9.64 3.19 -8.79
CA LEU A 151 -10.57 2.52 -7.89
C LEU A 151 -10.08 1.11 -7.51
N ALA A 152 -9.58 0.33 -8.47
CA ALA A 152 -9.04 -1.01 -8.23
C ALA A 152 -7.86 -0.98 -7.24
N PHE A 153 -6.96 0.00 -7.35
CA PHE A 153 -5.81 0.12 -6.43
C PHE A 153 -6.26 0.35 -4.98
N PHE A 154 -7.20 1.28 -4.76
CA PHE A 154 -7.74 1.53 -3.42
C PHE A 154 -8.63 0.41 -2.91
N LEU A 155 -9.35 -0.29 -3.79
CA LEU A 155 -10.09 -1.49 -3.40
C LEU A 155 -9.15 -2.61 -2.94
N THR A 156 -7.97 -2.77 -3.55
CA THR A 156 -6.96 -3.72 -3.03
C THR A 156 -6.53 -3.35 -1.62
N VAL A 157 -6.29 -2.06 -1.33
CA VAL A 157 -5.97 -1.59 0.03
C VAL A 157 -7.08 -1.98 1.03
N LEU A 158 -8.34 -1.78 0.66
CA LEU A 158 -9.51 -2.11 1.49
C LEU A 158 -9.76 -3.62 1.61
N LEU A 159 -9.40 -4.39 0.58
CA LEU A 159 -9.57 -5.83 0.53
C LEU A 159 -8.51 -6.54 1.38
N SER A 160 -7.23 -6.23 1.17
CA SER A 160 -6.12 -6.98 1.77
C SER A 160 -5.64 -6.39 3.09
N GLY A 161 -5.73 -5.07 3.25
CA GLY A 161 -5.27 -4.35 4.44
C GLY A 161 -5.92 -4.84 5.74
N PRO A 162 -7.26 -4.88 5.85
CA PRO A 162 -7.93 -5.37 7.05
C PRO A 162 -7.64 -6.85 7.34
N ILE A 163 -7.50 -7.69 6.30
CA ILE A 163 -7.14 -9.12 6.46
C ILE A 163 -5.74 -9.25 7.05
N LEU A 164 -4.76 -8.53 6.50
CA LEU A 164 -3.38 -8.55 6.99
C LEU A 164 -3.28 -7.99 8.41
N ALA A 165 -3.96 -6.89 8.71
CA ALA A 165 -4.03 -6.34 10.05
C ALA A 165 -4.67 -7.35 11.04
N ALA A 166 -5.78 -7.99 10.66
CA ALA A 166 -6.41 -9.02 11.49
C ALA A 166 -5.45 -10.18 11.78
N ALA A 167 -4.69 -10.64 10.78
CA ALA A 167 -3.71 -11.71 10.96
C ALA A 167 -2.61 -11.30 11.96
N ILE A 168 -2.05 -10.10 11.81
CA ILE A 168 -1.00 -9.57 12.70
C ILE A 168 -1.52 -9.40 14.13
N LEU A 169 -2.68 -8.78 14.30
CA LEU A 169 -3.27 -8.52 15.61
C LEU A 169 -3.59 -9.83 16.34
N ARG A 170 -4.10 -10.84 15.61
CA ARG A 170 -4.37 -12.18 16.15
C ARG A 170 -3.07 -12.88 16.55
N ALA A 171 -2.03 -12.82 15.72
CA ALA A 171 -0.71 -13.37 16.03
C ALA A 171 -0.09 -12.68 17.27
N ALA A 172 -0.32 -11.37 17.42
CA ALA A 172 0.12 -10.58 18.57
C ALA A 172 -0.73 -10.82 19.84
N ARG A 173 -1.74 -11.69 19.79
CA ARG A 173 -2.69 -12.00 20.89
C ARG A 173 -3.41 -10.77 21.43
N VAL A 174 -3.65 -9.79 20.58
CA VAL A 174 -4.50 -8.64 20.90
C VAL A 174 -5.95 -9.07 20.68
N THR A 175 -6.84 -8.79 21.65
CA THR A 175 -8.27 -9.09 21.51
C THR A 175 -8.97 -7.96 20.78
N PHE A 176 -9.59 -8.24 19.65
CA PHE A 176 -10.37 -7.27 18.86
C PHE A 176 -11.51 -7.99 18.14
N ASN A 177 -12.56 -7.24 17.79
CA ASN A 177 -13.62 -7.77 16.94
C ASN A 177 -13.11 -7.79 15.48
N THR A 178 -12.94 -8.98 14.90
CA THR A 178 -12.52 -9.18 13.51
C THR A 178 -13.65 -8.95 12.50
N THR A 179 -14.91 -8.91 12.96
CA THR A 179 -16.09 -8.83 12.09
C THR A 179 -16.08 -7.59 11.19
N PRO A 180 -15.77 -6.37 11.67
CA PRO A 180 -15.69 -5.19 10.81
C PRO A 180 -14.61 -5.32 9.72
N PHE A 181 -13.47 -5.95 10.03
CA PHE A 181 -12.39 -6.16 9.05
C PHE A 181 -12.83 -7.12 7.95
N ALA A 182 -13.54 -8.20 8.32
CA ALA A 182 -14.12 -9.13 7.36
C ALA A 182 -15.18 -8.45 6.49
N ILE A 183 -16.08 -7.66 7.08
CA ILE A 183 -17.12 -6.93 6.33
C ILE A 183 -16.49 -5.98 5.31
N ILE A 184 -15.54 -5.14 5.73
CA ILE A 184 -14.84 -4.21 4.81
C ILE A 184 -14.19 -4.97 3.66
N SER A 185 -13.51 -6.09 3.96
CA SER A 185 -12.83 -6.89 2.94
C SER A 185 -13.81 -7.55 1.97
N VAL A 186 -14.94 -8.08 2.45
CA VAL A 186 -15.98 -8.68 1.62
C VAL A 186 -16.66 -7.64 0.74
N LEU A 187 -16.99 -6.46 1.29
CA LEU A 187 -17.56 -5.36 0.50
C LEU A 187 -16.57 -4.88 -0.57
N ALA A 188 -15.28 -4.76 -0.24
CA ALA A 188 -14.24 -4.43 -1.21
C ALA A 188 -14.12 -5.50 -2.31
N LEU A 189 -14.25 -6.79 -1.97
CA LEU A 189 -14.26 -7.88 -2.94
C LEU A 189 -15.44 -7.80 -3.91
N ILE A 190 -16.65 -7.55 -3.40
CA ILE A 190 -17.85 -7.38 -4.21
C ILE A 190 -17.69 -6.16 -5.14
N ALA A 191 -17.18 -5.05 -4.62
CA ALA A 191 -16.88 -3.86 -5.41
C ALA A 191 -15.82 -4.14 -6.49
N CYS A 192 -14.76 -4.90 -6.18
CA CYS A 192 -13.77 -5.34 -7.16
C CYS A 192 -14.41 -6.12 -8.31
N ALA A 193 -15.29 -7.07 -8.01
CA ALA A 193 -16.00 -7.83 -9.03
C ALA A 193 -16.86 -6.91 -9.93
N GLY A 194 -17.56 -5.94 -9.34
CA GLY A 194 -18.30 -4.93 -10.08
C GLY A 194 -17.40 -4.08 -10.99
N VAL A 195 -16.27 -3.60 -10.47
CA VAL A 195 -15.28 -2.81 -11.24
C VAL A 195 -14.73 -3.60 -12.42
N ILE A 196 -14.39 -4.88 -12.22
CA ILE A 196 -13.88 -5.75 -13.30
C ILE A 196 -14.93 -5.90 -14.40
N VAL A 197 -16.19 -6.15 -14.06
CA VAL A 197 -17.28 -6.28 -15.04
C VAL A 197 -17.48 -4.96 -15.79
N LEU A 198 -17.60 -3.84 -15.07
CA LEU A 198 -17.83 -2.52 -15.67
C LEU A 198 -16.66 -2.08 -16.55
N GLN A 199 -15.42 -2.27 -16.11
CA GLN A 199 -14.24 -1.98 -16.91
C GLN A 199 -14.21 -2.88 -18.14
N GLY A 200 -14.48 -4.18 -18.00
CA GLY A 200 -14.55 -5.12 -19.12
C GLY A 200 -15.58 -4.72 -20.18
N LEU A 201 -16.77 -4.26 -19.77
CA LEU A 201 -17.78 -3.72 -20.68
C LEU A 201 -17.32 -2.43 -21.37
N SER A 202 -16.59 -1.56 -20.65
CA SER A 202 -16.05 -0.32 -21.23
C SER A 202 -14.97 -0.57 -22.29
N LEU A 203 -14.23 -1.68 -22.19
CA LEU A 203 -13.18 -2.01 -23.18
C LEU A 203 -13.75 -2.13 -24.60
N ALA A 204 -15.00 -2.59 -24.76
CA ALA A 204 -15.65 -2.70 -26.07
C ALA A 204 -15.91 -1.34 -26.74
N SER A 205 -15.88 -0.24 -25.97
CA SER A 205 -16.02 1.14 -26.48
C SER A 205 -14.67 1.78 -26.86
N ILE A 206 -13.55 1.13 -26.58
CA ILE A 206 -12.22 1.62 -26.96
C ILE A 206 -11.98 1.24 -28.43
N HIS A 207 -11.93 2.24 -29.29
CA HIS A 207 -11.59 2.08 -30.69
C HIS A 207 -10.11 2.39 -30.93
N SER A 208 -9.42 1.48 -31.60
CA SER A 208 -8.12 1.78 -32.21
C SER A 208 -8.35 2.58 -33.49
N SER A 209 -7.44 3.50 -33.81
CA SER A 209 -7.42 4.19 -35.10
C SER A 209 -6.92 3.31 -36.26
N VAL A 210 -6.69 2.02 -35.98
CA VAL A 210 -6.21 0.98 -36.90
C VAL A 210 -7.28 -0.08 -37.06
#